data_AF-A0A416GFZ2-F1
#
_entry.id   AF-A0A416GFZ2-F1
#
_cell.length_a   1.000
_cell.length_b   1.000
_cell.length_c   1.000
_cell.angle_alpha   90.00
_cell.angle_beta   90.00
_cell.angle_gamma   90.00
#
_symmetry.space_group_name_H-M   'P 1'
#
loop_
_entity.id
_entity.type
_entity.pdbx_description
1 polymer ?
#
loop_
_entity_poly.entity_id
_entity_poly.type
_entity_poly.pdbx_seq_one_letter_code
_entity_poly.pdbx_strand_id
1 'polypeptide(L)'
;MGYSVYKAEDFIATSDMTLGYNENLNKYVGTFITTVADRIRGKYNFGYKRSATRLAKEVLTLPVDENGNPYWKYMENYMRRVENEQIFNYFKTLGLTL
;
A
#
# COMPACT_ATOMS: atom_id res chain seq x y z
N MET A 1 4.03 -17.06 4.06
CA MET A 1 4.24 -15.60 4.23
C MET A 1 3.70 -14.92 3.00
N GLY A 2 2.87 -13.89 3.14
CA GLY A 2 2.26 -13.20 2.00
C GLY A 2 2.59 -11.72 2.04
N TYR A 3 3.01 -11.16 0.91
CA TYR A 3 3.18 -9.72 0.72
C TYR A 3 1.88 -9.13 0.20
N SER A 4 1.59 -7.91 0.63
CA SER A 4 0.53 -7.11 0.02
C SER A 4 1.15 -6.30 -1.11
N VAL A 5 0.59 -6.41 -2.32
CA VAL A 5 1.08 -5.68 -3.50
C VAL A 5 -0.09 -5.08 -4.27
N TYR A 6 0.12 -3.87 -4.78
CA TYR A 6 -0.80 -3.24 -5.71
C TYR A 6 -0.41 -3.61 -7.14
N LYS A 7 -1.42 -3.87 -7.97
CA LYS A 7 -1.29 -4.20 -9.39
C LYS A 7 -2.23 -3.30 -10.17
N ALA A 8 -1.69 -2.54 -11.12
CA ALA A 8 -2.47 -1.69 -12.02
C ALA A 8 -2.73 -2.38 -13.36
N GLU A 9 -1.78 -3.22 -13.78
CA GLU A 9 -1.80 -3.99 -15.00
C GLU A 9 -2.67 -5.25 -14.89
N ASP A 10 -3.13 -5.73 -16.03
CA ASP A 10 -3.75 -7.05 -16.14
C ASP A 10 -2.77 -8.14 -15.71
N PHE A 11 -3.24 -9.08 -14.90
CA PHE A 11 -2.42 -10.18 -14.41
C PHE A 11 -3.25 -11.46 -14.27
N ILE A 12 -2.56 -12.60 -14.27
CA ILE A 12 -3.16 -13.91 -14.01
C ILE A 12 -2.91 -14.25 -12.54
N ALA A 13 -3.98 -14.47 -11.79
CA ALA A 13 -3.91 -14.86 -10.39
C ALA A 13 -3.79 -16.38 -10.23
N THR A 14 -3.04 -16.83 -9.23
CA THR A 14 -3.04 -18.23 -8.78
C THR A 14 -4.03 -18.43 -7.63
N SER A 15 -4.40 -19.68 -7.33
CA SER A 15 -5.33 -20.03 -6.25
C SER A 15 -4.88 -19.58 -4.85
N ASP A 16 -3.59 -19.32 -4.67
CA ASP A 16 -3.00 -18.88 -3.41
C ASP A 16 -3.04 -17.35 -3.22
N MET A 17 -3.57 -16.61 -4.19
CA MET A 17 -3.73 -15.16 -4.12
C MET A 17 -5.11 -14.79 -3.58
N THR A 18 -5.15 -13.77 -2.72
CA THR A 18 -6.41 -13.13 -2.31
C THR A 18 -6.44 -11.72 -2.88
N LEU A 19 -7.53 -11.38 -3.56
CA LEU A 19 -7.66 -10.14 -4.32
C LEU A 19 -8.66 -9.20 -3.64
N GLY A 20 -8.32 -7.91 -3.63
CA GLY A 20 -9.18 -6.84 -3.14
C GLY A 20 -9.29 -5.75 -4.19
N TYR A 21 -10.51 -5.28 -4.43
CA TYR A 21 -10.81 -4.27 -5.44
C TYR A 21 -11.52 -3.08 -4.80
N ASN A 22 -11.17 -1.88 -5.25
CA ASN A 22 -11.87 -0.65 -4.88
C ASN A 22 -11.60 0.41 -5.96
N GLU A 23 -12.63 1.19 -6.31
CA GLU A 23 -12.56 2.20 -7.37
C GLU A 23 -11.60 3.36 -7.06
N ASN A 24 -11.29 3.60 -5.79
CA ASN A 24 -10.33 4.63 -5.37
C ASN A 24 -8.87 4.16 -5.42
N LEU A 25 -8.60 2.90 -5.81
CA LEU A 25 -7.24 2.40 -5.91
C LEU A 25 -6.57 2.94 -7.18
N ASN A 26 -5.50 3.68 -6.95
CA ASN A 26 -4.49 4.02 -7.96
C ASN A 26 -3.10 3.60 -7.46
N LYS A 27 -2.06 3.80 -8.28
CA LYS A 27 -0.65 3.51 -7.92
C LYS A 27 -0.31 3.97 -6.51
N TYR A 28 -0.61 5.22 -6.17
CA TYR A 28 -0.22 5.85 -4.92
C TYR A 28 -1.05 5.37 -3.74
N VAL A 29 -2.37 5.33 -3.89
CA VAL A 29 -3.28 4.84 -2.84
C VAL A 29 -3.03 3.37 -2.54
N GLY A 30 -2.90 2.55 -3.59
CA GLY A 30 -2.60 1.13 -3.48
C GLY A 30 -1.28 0.87 -2.77
N THR A 31 -0.20 1.58 -3.16
CA THR A 31 1.09 1.47 -2.48
C THR A 31 1.03 1.90 -1.02
N PHE A 32 0.26 2.94 -0.68
CA PHE A 32 0.09 3.36 0.71
C PHE A 32 -0.53 2.23 1.55
N ILE A 33 -1.65 1.68 1.08
CA ILE A 33 -2.40 0.64 1.79
C ILE A 33 -1.58 -0.64 1.94
N THR A 34 -0.88 -1.06 0.89
CA THR A 34 -0.04 -2.27 0.95
C THR A 34 1.13 -2.08 1.91
N THR A 35 1.71 -0.86 1.97
CA THR A 35 2.75 -0.51 2.94
C THR A 35 2.23 -0.59 4.38
N VAL A 36 1.02 -0.10 4.65
CA VAL A 36 0.37 -0.21 5.97
C VAL A 36 0.11 -1.69 6.32
N ALA A 37 -0.43 -2.46 5.39
CA ALA A 37 -0.70 -3.89 5.56
C ALA A 37 0.58 -4.71 5.84
N ASP A 38 1.69 -4.36 5.20
CA ASP A 38 2.99 -5.00 5.44
C ASP A 38 3.64 -4.57 6.75
N ARG A 39 3.35 -3.36 7.29
CA ARG A 39 3.81 -2.97 8.62
C ARG A 39 3.11 -3.74 9.73
N ILE A 40 1.81 -3.96 9.60
CA ILE A 40 1.01 -4.76 10.55
C ILE A 40 1.49 -6.22 10.57
N ARG A 41 2.04 -6.70 9.45
CA ARG A 41 2.61 -8.05 9.31
C ARG A 41 3.73 -8.37 10.31
N GLY A 42 4.46 -7.37 10.82
CA GLY A 42 5.59 -7.57 11.74
C GLY A 42 5.26 -8.39 13.01
N LYS A 43 3.98 -8.65 13.28
CA LYS A 43 3.49 -9.50 14.37
C LYS A 43 3.37 -10.99 14.02
N TYR A 44 3.58 -11.41 12.78
CA TYR A 44 3.37 -12.81 12.35
C TYR A 44 4.69 -13.53 12.04
N ASN A 45 5.19 -14.27 13.03
CA ASN A 45 6.32 -15.19 12.88
C ASN A 45 5.93 -16.45 12.09
N PHE A 46 6.93 -17.13 11.52
CA PHE A 46 6.91 -18.22 10.52
C PHE A 46 5.82 -19.33 10.60
N GLY A 47 5.04 -19.45 11.68
CA GLY A 47 3.93 -20.41 11.82
C GLY A 47 2.55 -19.94 11.36
N TYR A 48 2.39 -18.69 10.88
CA TYR A 48 1.09 -18.06 10.67
C TYR A 48 0.79 -17.79 9.17
N LYS A 49 0.07 -18.70 8.50
CA LYS A 49 -0.46 -18.44 7.13
C LYS A 49 -1.67 -17.49 7.21
N ARG A 50 -1.70 -16.45 6.36
CA ARG A 50 -2.88 -15.60 6.14
C ARG A 50 -3.94 -16.46 5.43
N SER A 51 -5.02 -16.83 6.13
CA SER A 51 -6.22 -17.41 5.52
C SER A 51 -7.19 -16.29 5.13
N ALA A 52 -8.07 -16.52 4.16
CA ALA A 52 -9.10 -15.55 3.76
C ALA A 52 -9.94 -15.07 4.97
N THR A 53 -10.28 -15.99 5.88
CA THR A 53 -11.02 -15.68 7.11
C THR A 53 -10.28 -14.77 8.09
N ARG A 54 -8.94 -14.85 8.12
CA ARG A 54 -8.11 -13.97 8.97
C ARG A 54 -7.89 -12.63 8.30
N LEU A 55 -7.71 -12.61 6.98
CA LEU A 55 -7.60 -11.37 6.22
C LEU A 55 -8.86 -10.52 6.35
N ALA A 56 -10.05 -11.15 6.31
CA ALA A 56 -11.32 -10.45 6.52
C ALA A 56 -11.48 -9.81 7.91
N LYS A 57 -10.69 -10.25 8.91
CA LYS A 57 -10.66 -9.69 10.26
C LYS A 57 -9.48 -8.73 10.48
N GLU A 58 -8.61 -8.58 9.49
CA GLU A 58 -7.45 -7.70 9.57
C GLU A 58 -7.93 -6.26 9.45
N VAL A 59 -7.69 -5.45 10.49
CA VAL A 59 -8.07 -4.04 10.52
C VAL A 59 -6.86 -3.21 10.14
N LEU A 60 -6.96 -2.48 9.03
CA LEU A 60 -5.95 -1.51 8.62
C LEU A 60 -6.28 -0.14 9.20
N THR A 61 -5.31 0.47 9.89
CA THR A 61 -5.43 1.87 10.32
C THR A 61 -5.09 2.79 9.16
N LEU A 62 -6.10 3.50 8.66
CA LEU A 62 -5.99 4.43 7.54
C LEU A 62 -6.34 5.86 7.99
N PRO A 63 -5.80 6.89 7.33
CA PRO A 63 -6.22 8.26 7.56
C PRO A 63 -7.69 8.43 7.15
N VAL A 64 -8.41 9.29 7.88
CA VAL A 64 -9.83 9.61 7.63
C VAL A 64 -10.01 11.07 7.28
N ASP A 65 -11.04 11.36 6.49
CA ASP A 65 -11.48 12.72 6.19
C ASP A 65 -12.39 13.25 7.32
N GLU A 66 -12.90 14.48 7.14
CA GLU A 66 -13.80 15.13 8.11
C GLU A 66 -15.12 14.38 8.32
N ASN A 67 -15.50 13.51 7.37
CA ASN A 67 -16.72 12.69 7.43
C ASN A 67 -16.45 11.28 8.00
N GLY A 68 -15.21 10.97 8.37
CA GLY A 68 -14.80 9.65 8.86
C GLY A 68 -14.58 8.60 7.77
N ASN A 69 -14.61 8.99 6.49
CA ASN A 69 -14.31 8.10 5.36
C ASN A 69 -12.80 8.01 5.13
N PRO A 70 -12.27 6.94 4.51
CA PRO A 70 -10.85 6.88 4.17
C PRO A 70 -10.42 8.09 3.33
N TYR A 71 -9.35 8.77 3.76
CA TYR A 71 -8.89 9.99 3.10
C TYR A 71 -8.02 9.67 1.88
N TRP A 72 -8.66 9.27 0.78
CA TRP A 72 -8.00 8.83 -0.46
C TRP A 72 -7.01 9.86 -1.01
N LYS A 73 -7.43 11.13 -1.11
CA LYS A 73 -6.60 12.22 -1.63
C LYS A 73 -5.37 12.49 -0.76
N TYR A 74 -5.48 12.32 0.57
CA TYR A 74 -4.32 12.43 1.46
C TYR A 74 -3.33 11.29 1.19
N MET A 75 -3.79 10.04 1.11
CA MET A 75 -2.93 8.88 0.85
C MET A 75 -2.19 9.03 -0.49
N GLU A 76 -2.88 9.48 -1.53
CA GLU A 76 -2.27 9.75 -2.83
C GLU A 76 -1.19 10.84 -2.75
N ASN A 77 -1.54 12.03 -2.23
CA ASN A 77 -0.63 13.17 -2.18
C ASN A 77 0.59 12.88 -1.30
N TYR A 78 0.39 12.15 -0.19
CA TYR A 78 1.48 11.73 0.67
C TYR A 78 2.49 10.87 -0.09
N MET A 79 2.03 9.84 -0.81
CA MET A 79 2.93 8.96 -1.56
C MET A 79 3.60 9.65 -2.73
N ARG A 80 2.91 10.57 -3.43
CA ARG A 80 3.53 11.42 -4.46
C ARG A 80 4.64 12.29 -3.89
N ARG A 81 4.42 12.89 -2.71
CA ARG A 81 5.47 13.68 -2.02
C ARG A 81 6.67 12.80 -1.69
N VAL A 82 6.45 11.61 -1.14
CA VAL A 82 7.54 10.66 -0.84
C VAL A 82 8.32 10.28 -2.11
N GLU A 83 7.63 9.97 -3.21
CA GLU A 83 8.28 9.65 -4.51
C GLU A 83 9.12 10.85 -5.00
N ASN A 84 8.57 12.05 -4.97
CA ASN A 84 9.26 13.27 -5.38
C ASN A 84 10.48 13.61 -4.51
N GLU A 85 10.38 13.42 -3.18
CA GLU A 85 11.51 13.60 -2.26
C GLU A 85 12.65 12.64 -2.60
N GLN A 86 12.34 11.38 -2.93
CA GLN A 86 13.36 10.40 -3.33
C GLN A 86 14.00 10.77 -4.68
N ILE A 87 13.20 11.18 -5.66
CA ILE A 87 13.70 11.66 -6.95
C ILE A 87 14.60 12.88 -6.79
N PHE A 88 14.20 13.85 -5.97
CA PHE A 88 15.00 15.05 -5.70
C PHE A 88 16.32 14.70 -5.00
N ASN A 89 16.29 13.82 -3.99
CA ASN A 89 17.49 13.34 -3.33
C ASN A 89 18.44 12.65 -4.32
N TYR A 90 17.91 11.85 -5.24
CA TYR A 90 18.70 11.23 -6.30
C TYR A 90 19.36 12.27 -7.21
N PHE A 91 18.63 13.27 -7.71
CA PHE A 91 19.23 14.34 -8.52
C PHE A 91 20.31 15.12 -7.76
N LYS A 92 20.07 15.41 -6.46
CA LYS A 92 21.07 16.05 -5.60
C LYS A 92 22.34 15.22 -5.48
N THR A 93 22.24 13.88 -5.38
CA THR A 93 23.42 13.01 -5.33
C THR A 93 24.22 13.01 -6.63
N LEU A 94 23.57 13.31 -7.76
CA LEU A 94 24.20 13.44 -9.08
C LEU A 94 24.77 14.85 -9.36
N GLY A 95 24.59 15.80 -8.45
CA GLY A 95 25.01 17.19 -8.66
C GLY A 95 24.14 17.99 -9.63
N LEU A 96 22.99 17.45 -10.02
CA LEU A 96 22.01 18.15 -10.85
C LEU A 96 21.15 19.03 -9.92
N THR A 97 21.30 20.35 -10.02
CA THR A 97 20.42 21.31 -9.32
C THR A 97 19.20 21.57 -10.20
N LEU A 98 18.00 21.34 -9.65
CA LEU A 98 16.73 21.81 -10.23
C LEU A 98 16.44 23.24 -9.78
#